data_AF-A0A179FQW1-F1
#
_entry.id   AF-A0A179FQW1-F1
#
_cell.length_a   1.000
_cell.length_b   1.000
_cell.length_c   1.000
_cell.angle_alpha   90.00
_cell.angle_beta   90.00
_cell.angle_gamma   90.00
#
_symmetry.space_group_name_H-M   'P 1'
#
loop_
_entity.id
_entity.type
_entity.pdbx_description
1 polymer ?
#
loop_
_entity_poly.entity_id
_entity_poly.type
_entity_poly.pdbx_seq_one_letter_code
_entity_poly.pdbx_strand_id
1 'polypeptide(L)'
;MDRMAFIPGAEAKDEIFKAAGHIFFQRSTAIAYADEFLMKAPQPVTGITYQTMLACMSEGDQVDIWFGLRDPDPSQGHEIFPSGEPVGHTWAILKTADGNEKTLWEVGRATPAVGDAHAARAFNAYREAFGRFKGLPLPQPVPIDVEKAHVPAPQNEKPVISHALSPANLYYASSRMWYFVDLGPVEDVKTPPHLSRPMRAFDALILSGLMTLVNGSPPLVFSIANTMETLGQMPLKYKRATYEADGTVERPSDTPLVIL
;
A
#
# COMPACT_ATOMS: atom_id res chain seq x y z
N MET A 1 -3.18 24.71 6.51
CA MET A 1 -4.15 23.64 6.23
C MET A 1 -3.81 23.12 4.84
N ASP A 2 -2.84 22.20 4.76
CA ASP A 2 -2.35 21.70 3.47
C ASP A 2 -3.48 20.95 2.79
N ARG A 3 -3.89 21.51 1.65
CA ARG A 3 -4.87 20.92 0.75
C ARG A 3 -4.43 19.48 0.50
N MET A 4 -5.35 18.52 0.63
CA MET A 4 -5.28 17.37 -0.26
C MET A 4 -5.24 17.96 -1.67
N ALA A 5 -4.04 18.11 -2.24
CA ALA A 5 -3.89 18.49 -3.62
C ALA A 5 -4.44 17.29 -4.38
N PHE A 6 -5.72 17.37 -4.71
CA PHE A 6 -6.49 16.42 -5.48
C PHE A 6 -6.04 16.40 -6.96
N ILE A 7 -4.80 16.83 -7.18
CA ILE A 7 -4.16 16.99 -8.47
C ILE A 7 -3.18 15.83 -8.55
N PRO A 8 -3.38 14.92 -9.50
CA PRO A 8 -2.49 13.79 -9.63
C PRO A 8 -1.06 14.23 -9.94
N GLY A 9 -0.08 13.56 -9.34
CA GLY A 9 1.31 13.60 -9.78
C GLY A 9 1.49 12.84 -11.11
N ALA A 10 2.74 12.70 -11.55
CA ALA A 10 3.06 11.85 -12.70
C ALA A 10 2.51 10.43 -12.50
N GLU A 11 2.13 9.75 -13.59
CA GLU A 11 1.73 8.35 -13.51
C GLU A 11 2.87 7.54 -12.87
N ALA A 12 2.55 6.65 -11.92
CA ALA A 12 3.58 5.86 -11.22
C ALA A 12 4.45 5.06 -12.21
N LYS A 13 3.88 4.70 -13.37
CA LYS A 13 4.59 4.16 -14.52
C LYS A 13 5.83 4.97 -14.92
N ASP A 14 5.72 6.28 -15.02
CA ASP A 14 6.86 7.14 -15.37
C ASP A 14 7.93 7.14 -14.26
N GLU A 15 7.51 7.11 -13.00
CA GLU A 15 8.41 7.03 -11.84
C GLU A 15 9.17 5.69 -11.82
N ILE A 16 8.49 4.58 -12.13
CA ILE A 16 9.12 3.24 -12.29
C ILE A 16 10.19 3.27 -13.38
N PHE A 17 9.87 3.81 -14.55
CA PHE A 17 10.84 3.86 -15.65
C PHE A 17 12.02 4.77 -15.34
N LYS A 18 11.78 5.95 -14.73
CA LYS A 18 12.85 6.88 -14.33
C LYS A 18 13.77 6.30 -13.27
N ALA A 19 13.22 5.52 -12.35
CA ALA A 19 13.98 4.87 -11.30
C ALA A 19 14.72 3.60 -11.77
N ALA A 20 14.55 3.19 -13.04
CA ALA A 20 15.32 2.12 -13.67
C ALA A 20 15.39 0.80 -12.85
N GLY A 21 14.29 0.45 -12.18
CA GLY A 21 14.20 -0.78 -11.38
C GLY A 21 14.56 -0.63 -9.89
N HIS A 22 14.98 0.56 -9.44
CA HIS A 22 15.53 0.75 -8.10
C HIS A 22 15.26 2.13 -7.51
N ILE A 23 14.79 2.18 -6.25
CA ILE A 23 14.87 3.36 -5.40
C ILE A 23 15.53 3.00 -4.08
N PHE A 24 16.09 3.99 -3.40
CA PHE A 24 16.62 3.79 -2.05
C PHE A 24 16.37 5.03 -1.19
N PHE A 25 16.38 4.83 0.12
CA PHE A 25 16.29 5.92 1.08
C PHE A 25 17.12 5.64 2.33
N GLN A 26 17.50 6.72 3.02
CA GLN A 26 18.30 6.69 4.23
C GLN A 26 17.54 7.36 5.39
N ARG A 27 18.16 7.42 6.57
CA ARG A 27 17.57 7.97 7.80
C ARG A 27 16.95 9.36 7.63
N SER A 28 17.55 10.27 6.85
CA SER A 28 16.99 11.62 6.64
C SER A 28 15.62 11.59 5.95
N THR A 29 15.49 10.79 4.89
CA THR A 29 14.22 10.58 4.19
C THR A 29 13.22 9.90 5.11
N ALA A 30 13.66 8.92 5.89
CA ALA A 30 12.83 8.22 6.85
C ALA A 30 12.16 9.22 7.82
N ILE A 31 12.94 10.15 8.40
CA ILE A 31 12.44 11.20 9.30
C ILE A 31 11.42 12.09 8.59
N ALA A 32 11.73 12.54 7.37
CA ALA A 32 10.82 13.38 6.59
C ALA A 32 9.46 12.70 6.31
N TYR A 33 9.48 11.38 6.05
CA TYR A 33 8.25 10.60 5.85
C TYR A 33 7.45 10.42 7.14
N ALA A 34 8.12 10.29 8.28
CA ALA A 34 7.45 10.23 9.56
C ALA A 34 6.80 11.57 9.94
N ASP A 35 7.47 12.69 9.66
CA ASP A 35 6.90 14.02 9.83
C ASP A 35 5.67 14.23 8.94
N GLU A 36 5.73 13.82 7.68
CA GLU A 36 4.63 14.03 6.74
C GLU A 36 3.47 13.06 6.95
N PHE A 37 3.74 11.76 7.01
CA PHE A 37 2.69 10.74 6.91
C PHE A 37 2.27 10.13 8.25
N LEU A 38 3.09 10.25 9.30
CA LEU A 38 2.75 9.79 10.65
C LEU A 38 2.29 10.95 11.53
N MET A 39 3.14 11.97 11.75
CA MET A 39 2.84 13.07 12.68
C MET A 39 1.60 13.88 12.29
N LYS A 40 1.37 14.08 10.99
CA LYS A 40 0.20 14.80 10.48
C LYS A 40 -1.01 13.89 10.25
N ALA A 41 -0.93 12.59 10.57
CA ALA A 41 -2.08 11.70 10.50
C ALA A 41 -3.06 12.01 11.66
N PRO A 42 -4.38 11.99 11.40
CA PRO A 42 -5.39 12.34 12.40
C PRO A 42 -5.58 11.21 13.42
N GLN A 43 -4.71 11.10 14.43
CA GLN A 43 -4.69 9.96 15.37
C GLN A 43 -4.27 10.29 16.83
N PRO A 44 -4.68 9.47 17.83
CA PRO A 44 -4.33 9.66 19.25
C PRO A 44 -2.99 9.04 19.69
N VAL A 45 -2.43 8.08 18.95
CA VAL A 45 -1.21 7.30 19.34
C VAL A 45 0.04 7.72 18.57
N THR A 46 -0.01 8.84 17.86
CA THR A 46 1.05 9.34 16.97
C THR A 46 2.42 9.40 17.63
N GLY A 47 2.47 9.65 18.94
CA GLY A 47 3.72 9.76 19.69
C GLY A 47 4.57 8.49 19.69
N ILE A 48 4.00 7.31 19.98
CA ILE A 48 4.81 6.08 20.16
C ILE A 48 5.35 5.60 18.81
N THR A 49 4.49 5.44 17.81
CA THR A 49 4.88 5.00 16.46
C THR A 49 5.93 5.93 15.85
N TYR A 50 5.76 7.25 16.04
CA TYR A 50 6.74 8.23 15.58
C TYR A 50 8.09 8.09 16.29
N GLN A 51 8.11 7.97 17.61
CA GLN A 51 9.36 7.78 18.36
C GLN A 51 10.08 6.48 18.00
N THR A 52 9.33 5.38 17.85
CA THR A 52 9.90 4.10 17.39
C THR A 52 10.51 4.27 16.01
N MET A 53 9.79 4.90 15.08
CA MET A 53 10.30 5.18 13.73
C MET A 53 11.63 5.95 13.77
N LEU A 54 11.74 6.99 14.60
CA LEU A 54 12.97 7.78 14.75
C LEU A 54 14.16 6.94 15.25
N ALA A 55 13.91 5.77 15.84
CA ALA A 55 14.93 4.84 16.31
C ALA A 55 15.21 3.66 15.35
N CYS A 56 14.38 3.45 14.32
CA CYS A 56 14.43 2.25 13.47
C CYS A 56 15.62 2.16 12.51
N MET A 57 16.25 3.29 12.14
CA MET A 57 17.35 3.33 11.19
C MET A 57 18.54 4.07 11.78
N SER A 58 19.72 3.46 11.83
CA SER A 58 20.94 4.14 12.28
C SER A 58 21.49 5.08 11.21
N GLU A 59 22.45 5.93 11.58
CA GLU A 59 23.24 6.65 10.60
C GLU A 59 24.05 5.66 9.75
N GLY A 60 23.97 5.78 8.42
CA GLY A 60 24.58 4.85 7.47
C GLY A 60 23.68 3.69 7.02
N ASP A 61 22.54 3.45 7.68
CA ASP A 61 21.56 2.47 7.20
C ASP A 61 20.84 2.97 5.94
N GLN A 62 20.54 2.05 5.04
CA GLN A 62 19.82 2.29 3.80
C GLN A 62 18.76 1.22 3.58
N VAL A 63 17.61 1.62 3.05
CA VAL A 63 16.62 0.68 2.52
C VAL A 63 16.61 0.80 1.00
N ASP A 64 16.81 -0.31 0.32
CA ASP A 64 16.72 -0.47 -1.12
C ASP A 64 15.38 -1.11 -1.49
N ILE A 65 14.67 -0.56 -2.46
CA ILE A 65 13.44 -1.12 -3.01
C ILE A 65 13.65 -1.36 -4.50
N TRP A 66 13.53 -2.62 -4.89
CA TRP A 66 13.73 -3.08 -6.26
C TRP A 66 12.40 -3.47 -6.89
N PHE A 67 12.27 -3.27 -8.20
CA PHE A 67 11.08 -3.63 -8.96
C PHE A 67 11.48 -4.20 -10.33
N GLY A 68 10.97 -5.38 -10.62
CA GLY A 68 11.09 -6.03 -11.93
C GLY A 68 9.73 -6.23 -12.56
N LEU A 69 9.61 -5.90 -13.85
CA LEU A 69 8.39 -6.09 -14.64
C LEU A 69 8.75 -6.61 -16.03
N ARG A 70 8.02 -7.63 -16.49
CA ARG A 70 8.11 -8.16 -17.85
C ARG A 70 6.79 -8.79 -18.29
N ASP A 71 6.63 -8.93 -19.59
CA ASP A 71 5.51 -9.70 -20.14
C ASP A 71 5.63 -11.19 -19.76
N PRO A 72 4.50 -11.89 -19.58
CA PRO A 72 4.52 -13.32 -19.36
C PRO A 72 5.08 -14.04 -20.60
N ASP A 73 6.05 -14.91 -20.36
CA ASP A 73 6.65 -15.77 -21.39
C ASP A 73 6.34 -17.24 -21.07
N PRO A 74 5.38 -17.88 -21.79
CA PRO A 74 5.03 -19.29 -21.58
C PRO A 74 6.21 -20.26 -21.74
N SER A 75 7.23 -19.92 -22.54
CA SER A 75 8.41 -20.77 -22.73
C SER A 75 9.27 -20.87 -21.47
N GLN A 76 9.16 -19.89 -20.57
CA GLN A 76 9.79 -19.90 -19.24
C GLN A 76 8.85 -20.44 -18.15
N GLY A 77 7.72 -21.03 -18.53
CA GLY A 77 6.72 -21.56 -17.60
C GLY A 77 5.85 -20.49 -16.94
N HIS A 78 5.82 -19.27 -17.47
CA HIS A 78 4.91 -18.25 -16.96
C HIS A 78 3.49 -18.50 -17.44
N GLU A 79 2.56 -18.56 -16.49
CA GLU A 79 1.14 -18.61 -16.80
C GLU A 79 0.69 -17.28 -17.44
N ILE A 80 -0.26 -17.35 -18.37
CA ILE A 80 -0.96 -16.17 -18.89
C ILE A 80 -2.29 -16.09 -18.14
N PHE A 81 -2.47 -15.06 -17.31
CA PHE A 81 -3.76 -14.86 -16.65
C PHE A 81 -4.75 -14.18 -17.58
N PRO A 82 -6.06 -14.51 -17.49
CA PRO A 82 -7.12 -13.81 -18.23
C PRO A 82 -7.14 -12.30 -17.97
N SER A 83 -6.67 -11.85 -16.80
CA SER A 83 -6.55 -10.43 -16.49
C SER A 83 -5.50 -9.73 -17.36
N GLY A 84 -4.48 -10.44 -17.85
CA GLY A 84 -3.34 -9.85 -18.56
C GLY A 84 -2.28 -9.29 -17.61
N GLU A 85 -2.27 -9.71 -16.34
CA GLU A 85 -1.29 -9.22 -15.35
C GLU A 85 0.16 -9.56 -15.77
N PRO A 86 1.05 -8.55 -15.89
CA PRO A 86 2.45 -8.77 -16.21
C PRO A 86 3.17 -9.54 -15.08
N VAL A 87 4.25 -10.24 -15.43
CA VAL A 87 5.08 -10.93 -14.43
C VAL A 87 6.00 -9.91 -13.80
N GLY A 88 5.93 -9.78 -12.47
CA GLY A 88 6.81 -8.88 -11.74
C GLY A 88 6.99 -9.24 -10.28
N HIS A 89 8.04 -8.69 -9.72
CA HIS A 89 8.34 -8.74 -8.29
C HIS A 89 8.86 -7.39 -7.78
N THR A 90 8.36 -6.93 -6.64
CA THR A 90 8.88 -5.80 -5.85
C THR A 90 9.43 -6.37 -4.54
N TRP A 91 10.58 -5.91 -4.09
CA TRP A 91 11.10 -6.29 -2.77
C TRP A 91 11.89 -5.16 -2.12
N ALA A 92 11.85 -5.12 -0.79
CA ALA A 92 12.58 -4.16 0.03
C ALA A 92 13.64 -4.86 0.88
N ILE A 93 14.84 -4.29 0.91
CA ILE A 93 16.00 -4.80 1.67
C ILE A 93 16.55 -3.67 2.52
N LEU A 94 16.68 -3.90 3.82
CA LEU A 94 17.50 -3.08 4.69
C LEU A 94 18.97 -3.50 4.52
N LYS A 95 19.84 -2.54 4.24
CA LYS A 95 21.29 -2.64 4.31
C LYS A 95 21.77 -1.82 5.50
N THR A 96 22.34 -2.47 6.50
CA THR A 96 22.84 -1.80 7.68
C THR A 96 24.25 -1.27 7.45
N ALA A 97 24.65 -0.24 8.20
CA ALA A 97 25.98 0.38 8.08
C ALA A 97 27.15 -0.59 8.29
N ASP A 98 26.93 -1.70 9.03
CA ASP A 98 27.90 -2.77 9.27
C ASP A 98 27.94 -3.84 8.16
N GLY A 99 27.13 -3.67 7.09
CA GLY A 99 27.14 -4.51 5.90
C GLY A 99 26.18 -5.70 5.94
N ASN A 100 25.31 -5.82 6.95
CA ASN A 100 24.27 -6.84 6.95
C ASN A 100 23.09 -6.47 6.04
N GLU A 101 22.45 -7.48 5.47
CA GLU A 101 21.24 -7.31 4.66
C GLU A 101 20.06 -8.09 5.26
N LYS A 102 18.89 -7.47 5.27
CA LYS A 102 17.64 -8.09 5.72
C LYS A 102 16.52 -7.78 4.75
N THR A 103 15.84 -8.81 4.25
CA THR A 103 14.58 -8.60 3.49
C THR A 103 13.50 -8.11 4.45
N LEU A 104 12.91 -6.96 4.13
CA LEU A 104 11.79 -6.41 4.87
C LEU A 104 10.48 -7.02 4.40
N TRP A 105 10.27 -7.04 3.08
CA TRP A 105 9.13 -7.66 2.45
C TRP A 105 9.39 -7.92 0.97
N GLU A 106 8.59 -8.82 0.40
CA GLU A 106 8.51 -9.06 -1.03
C GLU A 106 7.05 -9.20 -1.49
N VAL A 107 6.80 -8.89 -2.75
CA VAL A 107 5.49 -9.05 -3.38
C VAL A 107 5.63 -9.18 -4.88
N GLY A 108 4.98 -10.18 -5.46
CA GLY A 108 4.89 -10.33 -6.89
C GLY A 108 3.60 -11.00 -7.31
N ARG A 109 3.49 -11.28 -8.59
CA ARG A 109 2.29 -11.87 -9.20
C ARG A 109 1.86 -13.20 -8.55
N ALA A 110 2.81 -13.99 -8.05
CA ALA A 110 2.55 -15.29 -7.41
C ALA A 110 2.52 -15.24 -5.87
N THR A 111 2.61 -14.03 -5.29
CA THR A 111 2.44 -13.87 -3.85
C THR A 111 0.98 -14.18 -3.47
N PRO A 112 0.69 -14.79 -2.33
CA PRO A 112 -0.70 -14.96 -1.91
C PRO A 112 -1.28 -13.63 -1.44
N ALA A 113 -2.53 -13.35 -1.80
CA ALA A 113 -3.20 -12.11 -1.40
C ALA A 113 -3.79 -12.22 0.02
N VAL A 114 -3.91 -11.08 0.72
CA VAL A 114 -4.64 -11.00 1.99
C VAL A 114 -6.13 -11.32 1.83
N GLY A 115 -6.76 -11.81 2.89
CA GLY A 115 -8.18 -12.17 2.89
C GLY A 115 -9.15 -10.99 2.69
N ASP A 116 -10.36 -11.27 2.21
CA ASP A 116 -11.38 -10.25 1.89
C ASP A 116 -11.78 -9.38 3.09
N ALA A 117 -11.65 -9.89 4.31
CA ALA A 117 -11.92 -9.12 5.53
C ALA A 117 -11.06 -7.83 5.59
N HIS A 118 -9.82 -7.90 5.11
CA HIS A 118 -8.91 -6.75 5.08
C HIS A 118 -9.37 -5.71 4.06
N ALA A 119 -10.06 -6.11 2.98
CA ALA A 119 -10.64 -5.18 2.00
C ALA A 119 -11.82 -4.39 2.59
N ALA A 120 -12.72 -5.07 3.29
CA ALA A 120 -13.82 -4.42 3.98
C ALA A 120 -13.30 -3.45 5.06
N ARG A 121 -12.29 -3.89 5.81
CA ARG A 121 -11.62 -3.05 6.82
C ARG A 121 -10.96 -1.81 6.20
N ALA A 122 -10.18 -1.98 5.13
CA ALA A 122 -9.53 -0.88 4.41
C ALA A 122 -10.55 0.11 3.84
N PHE A 123 -11.66 -0.37 3.27
CA PHE A 123 -12.72 0.48 2.77
C PHE A 123 -13.42 1.27 3.88
N ASN A 124 -13.73 0.63 5.01
CA ASN A 124 -14.28 1.31 6.18
C ASN A 124 -13.32 2.38 6.70
N ALA A 125 -12.03 2.07 6.78
CA ALA A 125 -10.96 3.00 7.16
C ALA A 125 -10.96 4.25 6.28
N TYR A 126 -10.98 4.04 4.95
CA TYR A 126 -10.99 5.12 3.98
C TYR A 126 -12.21 6.04 4.15
N ARG A 127 -13.40 5.45 4.30
CA ARG A 127 -14.65 6.22 4.50
C ARG A 127 -14.61 7.03 5.79
N GLU A 128 -14.09 6.44 6.86
CA GLU A 128 -13.92 7.14 8.13
C GLU A 128 -12.96 8.34 7.98
N ALA A 129 -11.78 8.12 7.40
CA ALA A 129 -10.79 9.16 7.16
C ALA A 129 -11.34 10.28 6.26
N PHE A 130 -12.04 9.92 5.19
CA PHE A 130 -12.68 10.86 4.27
C PHE A 130 -13.79 11.66 4.96
N GLY A 131 -14.65 11.00 5.74
CA GLY A 131 -15.74 11.65 6.49
C GLY A 131 -15.22 12.67 7.48
N ARG A 132 -14.20 12.30 8.27
CA ARG A 132 -13.52 13.21 9.19
C ARG A 132 -12.92 14.41 8.46
N PHE A 133 -12.21 14.18 7.36
CA PHE A 133 -11.61 15.25 6.56
C PHE A 133 -12.65 16.23 6.02
N LYS A 134 -13.81 15.74 5.58
CA LYS A 134 -14.89 16.58 5.04
C LYS A 134 -15.82 17.16 6.11
N GLY A 135 -15.66 16.79 7.39
CA GLY A 135 -16.59 17.14 8.46
C GLY A 135 -17.99 16.54 8.25
N LEU A 136 -18.09 15.39 7.60
CA LEU A 136 -19.34 14.70 7.31
C LEU A 136 -19.66 13.65 8.39
N PRO A 137 -20.95 13.33 8.61
CA PRO A 137 -21.32 12.17 9.40
C PRO A 137 -20.65 10.89 8.89
N LEU A 138 -20.16 10.06 9.81
CA LEU A 138 -19.55 8.79 9.46
C LEU A 138 -20.64 7.82 8.99
N PRO A 139 -20.48 7.18 7.83
CA PRO A 139 -21.45 6.22 7.37
C PRO A 139 -21.38 4.93 8.20
N GLN A 140 -22.46 4.14 8.18
CA GLN A 140 -22.43 2.81 8.76
C GLN A 140 -21.32 1.96 8.09
N PRO A 141 -20.45 1.29 8.86
CA PRO A 141 -19.42 0.41 8.33
C PRO A 141 -20.02 -0.71 7.50
N VAL A 142 -19.37 -1.08 6.39
CA VAL A 142 -19.69 -2.32 5.69
C VAL A 142 -19.31 -3.51 6.57
N PRO A 143 -20.06 -4.62 6.56
CA PRO A 143 -19.74 -5.79 7.36
C PRO A 143 -18.34 -6.35 7.05
N ILE A 144 -17.61 -6.75 8.09
CA ILE A 144 -16.34 -7.47 7.98
C ILE A 144 -16.61 -8.94 8.29
N ASP A 145 -16.33 -9.80 7.31
CA ASP A 145 -16.42 -11.25 7.45
C ASP A 145 -15.12 -11.78 8.10
N VAL A 146 -15.13 -11.90 9.43
CA VAL A 146 -13.95 -12.28 10.22
C VAL A 146 -13.42 -13.67 9.86
N GLU A 147 -14.29 -14.58 9.39
CA GLU A 147 -13.87 -15.93 8.97
C GLU A 147 -13.04 -15.90 7.67
N LYS A 148 -13.12 -14.79 6.92
CA LYS A 148 -12.28 -14.53 5.74
C LYS A 148 -11.08 -13.65 6.05
N ALA A 149 -10.76 -13.42 7.32
CA ALA A 149 -9.55 -12.74 7.73
C ALA A 149 -8.37 -13.71 7.64
N HIS A 150 -7.38 -13.34 6.84
CA HIS A 150 -6.12 -14.08 6.78
C HIS A 150 -5.01 -13.17 6.26
N VAL A 151 -3.85 -13.28 6.91
CA VAL A 151 -2.58 -12.74 6.45
C VAL A 151 -1.77 -13.93 5.92
N PRO A 152 -1.20 -13.86 4.72
CA PRO A 152 -0.39 -14.96 4.22
C PRO A 152 0.89 -15.15 5.03
N ALA A 153 1.31 -16.40 5.16
CA ALA A 153 2.61 -16.72 5.75
C ALA A 153 3.75 -16.23 4.85
N PRO A 154 4.96 -16.03 5.39
CA PRO A 154 6.16 -15.76 4.60
C PRO A 154 6.34 -16.75 3.43
N GLN A 155 6.71 -16.24 2.27
CA GLN A 155 6.99 -17.05 1.08
C GLN A 155 8.51 -17.22 0.95
N ASN A 156 9.00 -18.45 0.85
CA ASN A 156 10.45 -18.74 0.85
C ASN A 156 11.20 -18.06 2.00
N GLU A 157 10.63 -18.11 3.21
CA GLU A 157 11.16 -17.47 4.43
C GLU A 157 11.19 -15.93 4.42
N LYS A 158 10.65 -15.30 3.37
CA LYS A 158 10.61 -13.84 3.25
C LYS A 158 9.22 -13.31 3.60
N PRO A 159 9.13 -12.22 4.38
CA PRO A 159 7.84 -11.60 4.67
C PRO A 159 7.15 -11.15 3.39
N VAL A 160 5.83 -11.32 3.32
CA VAL A 160 5.03 -10.89 2.17
C VAL A 160 4.21 -9.67 2.52
N ILE A 161 4.08 -8.74 1.57
CA ILE A 161 3.26 -7.54 1.72
C ILE A 161 2.07 -7.57 0.76
N SER A 162 1.13 -6.65 0.99
CA SER A 162 -0.02 -6.39 0.15
C SER A 162 0.34 -6.26 -1.34
N HIS A 163 -0.41 -6.95 -2.20
CA HIS A 163 -0.36 -6.86 -3.66
C HIS A 163 -0.56 -5.45 -4.19
N ALA A 164 -1.13 -4.52 -3.43
CA ALA A 164 -1.15 -3.10 -3.79
C ALA A 164 0.24 -2.56 -4.18
N LEU A 165 1.33 -3.15 -3.66
CA LEU A 165 2.71 -2.80 -3.97
C LEU A 165 3.37 -3.72 -5.02
N SER A 166 2.62 -4.63 -5.65
CA SER A 166 3.13 -5.46 -6.75
C SER A 166 3.49 -4.59 -7.96
N PRO A 167 4.48 -4.99 -8.78
CA PRO A 167 4.87 -4.18 -9.93
C PRO A 167 3.74 -3.93 -10.92
N ALA A 168 2.83 -4.89 -11.09
CA ALA A 168 1.64 -4.71 -11.94
C ALA A 168 0.76 -3.58 -11.40
N ASN A 169 0.53 -3.56 -10.08
CA ASN A 169 -0.24 -2.50 -9.44
C ASN A 169 0.43 -1.14 -9.54
N LEU A 170 1.73 -1.07 -9.30
CA LEU A 170 2.49 0.17 -9.46
C LEU A 170 2.48 0.65 -10.92
N TYR A 171 2.60 -0.27 -11.88
CA TYR A 171 2.59 0.03 -13.32
C TYR A 171 1.24 0.57 -13.80
N TYR A 172 0.14 0.00 -13.29
CA TYR A 172 -1.22 0.43 -13.63
C TYR A 172 -1.79 1.52 -12.72
N ALA A 173 -1.02 2.00 -11.74
CA ALA A 173 -1.50 3.02 -10.82
C ALA A 173 -1.77 4.34 -11.54
N SER A 174 -3.05 4.65 -11.74
CA SER A 174 -3.42 5.92 -12.37
C SER A 174 -3.37 7.07 -11.39
N SER A 175 -3.49 8.23 -12.00
CA SER A 175 -3.67 9.54 -11.38
C SER A 175 -4.85 9.63 -10.38
N ARG A 176 -5.78 8.66 -10.40
CA ARG A 176 -6.99 8.61 -9.54
C ARG A 176 -6.87 7.64 -8.38
N MET A 177 -5.71 7.01 -8.21
CA MET A 177 -5.42 6.09 -7.12
C MET A 177 -4.73 6.78 -5.95
N TRP A 178 -5.28 6.56 -4.75
CA TRP A 178 -4.66 6.99 -3.50
C TRP A 178 -4.24 5.77 -2.70
N TYR A 179 -3.00 5.79 -2.21
CA TYR A 179 -2.44 4.75 -1.38
C TYR A 179 -2.55 5.13 0.09
N PHE A 180 -2.71 4.09 0.92
CA PHE A 180 -2.77 4.18 2.36
C PHE A 180 -1.96 3.04 2.95
N VAL A 181 -1.23 3.35 4.01
CA VAL A 181 -0.56 2.35 4.85
C VAL A 181 -1.33 2.33 6.16
N ASP A 182 -1.81 1.16 6.54
CA ASP A 182 -2.34 0.96 7.87
C ASP A 182 -1.18 0.81 8.86
N LEU A 183 -1.15 1.74 9.81
CA LEU A 183 -0.11 1.84 10.83
C LEU A 183 -0.41 0.93 12.04
N GLY A 184 -1.59 0.31 12.07
CA GLY A 184 -2.00 -0.64 13.11
C GLY A 184 -1.53 -2.07 12.83
N PRO A 185 -1.74 -2.99 13.79
CA PRO A 185 -1.46 -4.41 13.60
C PRO A 185 -2.37 -5.00 12.53
N VAL A 186 -1.80 -5.79 11.62
CA VAL A 186 -2.53 -6.35 10.48
C VAL A 186 -3.38 -7.55 10.89
N GLU A 187 -2.97 -8.30 11.91
CA GLU A 187 -3.60 -9.57 12.27
C GLU A 187 -5.02 -9.40 12.85
N ASP A 188 -5.32 -8.26 13.47
CA ASP A 188 -6.63 -8.01 14.07
C ASP A 188 -7.52 -7.10 13.21
N VAL A 189 -8.37 -7.75 12.41
CA VAL A 189 -9.36 -7.05 11.56
C VAL A 189 -10.47 -6.33 12.35
N LYS A 190 -10.60 -6.57 13.66
CA LYS A 190 -11.57 -5.87 14.52
C LYS A 190 -10.99 -4.60 15.11
N THR A 191 -9.68 -4.51 15.23
CA THR A 191 -9.01 -3.29 15.69
C THR A 191 -9.19 -2.18 14.65
N PRO A 192 -9.63 -0.98 15.07
CA PRO A 192 -9.79 0.16 14.18
C PRO A 192 -8.49 0.45 13.39
N PRO A 193 -8.57 0.60 12.07
CA PRO A 193 -7.42 0.89 11.23
C PRO A 193 -6.85 2.28 11.52
N HIS A 194 -5.52 2.37 11.45
CA HIS A 194 -4.75 3.56 11.74
C HIS A 194 -4.10 4.05 10.45
N LEU A 195 -4.86 4.71 9.58
CA LEU A 195 -4.33 5.12 8.28
C LEU A 195 -3.31 6.26 8.38
N SER A 196 -2.25 6.14 7.59
CA SER A 196 -1.43 7.26 7.15
C SER A 196 -2.25 8.30 6.38
N ARG A 197 -1.66 9.46 6.11
CA ARG A 197 -2.23 10.41 5.14
C ARG A 197 -2.29 9.78 3.74
N PRO A 198 -3.27 10.17 2.89
CA PRO A 198 -3.31 9.71 1.52
C PRO A 198 -2.02 10.08 0.79
N MET A 199 -1.47 9.14 0.03
CA MET A 199 -0.18 9.30 -0.65
C MET A 199 -0.16 8.66 -2.03
N ARG A 200 0.94 8.85 -2.75
CA ARG A 200 1.18 8.20 -4.05
C ARG A 200 1.82 6.81 -3.86
N ALA A 201 1.83 6.03 -4.93
CA ALA A 201 2.37 4.67 -4.94
C ALA A 201 3.82 4.59 -4.38
N PHE A 202 4.71 5.48 -4.82
CA PHE A 202 6.11 5.48 -4.40
C PHE A 202 6.29 5.88 -2.93
N ASP A 203 5.45 6.80 -2.44
CA ASP A 203 5.44 7.16 -1.03
C ASP A 203 5.03 5.96 -0.16
N ALA A 204 4.08 5.16 -0.64
CA ALA A 204 3.63 3.95 0.05
C ALA A 204 4.70 2.85 0.08
N LEU A 205 5.55 2.73 -0.95
CA LEU A 205 6.71 1.83 -0.96
C LEU A 205 7.72 2.20 0.15
N ILE A 206 8.01 3.49 0.29
CA ILE A 206 8.95 3.97 1.32
C ILE A 206 8.36 3.76 2.71
N LEU A 207 7.11 4.22 2.92
CA LEU A 207 6.47 4.12 4.22
C LEU A 207 6.22 2.67 4.64
N SER A 208 5.95 1.75 3.71
CA SER A 208 5.80 0.33 4.05
C SER A 208 7.09 -0.30 4.52
N GLY A 209 8.23 0.03 3.90
CA GLY A 209 9.56 -0.35 4.39
C GLY A 209 9.80 0.14 5.82
N LEU A 210 9.51 1.42 6.08
CA LEU A 210 9.65 2.02 7.42
C LEU A 210 8.75 1.34 8.45
N MET A 211 7.48 1.16 8.14
CA MET A 211 6.53 0.53 9.07
C MET A 211 6.84 -0.94 9.31
N THR A 212 7.49 -1.62 8.37
CA THR A 212 8.01 -2.97 8.60
C THR A 212 9.12 -2.98 9.65
N LEU A 213 10.00 -1.98 9.64
CA LEU A 213 11.03 -1.82 10.67
C LEU A 213 10.42 -1.50 12.05
N VAL A 214 9.37 -0.67 12.07
CA VAL A 214 8.66 -0.29 13.30
C VAL A 214 7.91 -1.48 13.91
N ASN A 215 7.14 -2.19 13.09
CA ASN A 215 6.23 -3.24 13.55
C ASN A 215 6.92 -4.61 13.69
N GLY A 216 8.04 -4.81 13.00
CA GLY A 216 8.68 -6.12 12.84
C GLY A 216 8.02 -7.01 11.79
N SER A 217 6.87 -6.61 11.25
CA SER A 217 6.11 -7.28 10.18
C SER A 217 5.59 -6.26 9.15
N PRO A 218 5.36 -6.68 7.89
CA PRO A 218 4.87 -5.78 6.86
C PRO A 218 3.47 -5.23 7.19
N PRO A 219 3.23 -3.92 7.01
CA PRO A 219 1.90 -3.33 7.23
C PRO A 219 0.93 -3.73 6.12
N LEU A 220 -0.37 -3.55 6.38
CA LEU A 220 -1.38 -3.61 5.33
C LEU A 220 -1.28 -2.34 4.48
N VAL A 221 -1.08 -2.51 3.18
CA VAL A 221 -1.09 -1.42 2.22
C VAL A 221 -2.26 -1.62 1.27
N PHE A 222 -3.01 -0.57 1.02
CA PHE A 222 -4.09 -0.64 0.04
C PHE A 222 -4.16 0.65 -0.75
N SER A 223 -4.85 0.56 -1.87
CA SER A 223 -5.17 1.72 -2.68
C SER A 223 -6.66 1.78 -3.03
N ILE A 224 -7.15 3.01 -3.16
CA ILE A 224 -8.51 3.30 -3.59
C ILE A 224 -8.44 4.00 -4.94
N ALA A 225 -8.95 3.36 -5.98
CA ALA A 225 -9.15 3.98 -7.29
C ALA A 225 -10.56 4.55 -7.33
N ASN A 226 -10.72 5.88 -7.31
CA ASN A 226 -12.03 6.51 -7.44
C ASN A 226 -12.47 6.59 -8.91
N THR A 227 -13.77 6.59 -9.17
CA THR A 227 -14.29 6.98 -10.49
C THR A 227 -14.42 8.51 -10.56
N MET A 228 -14.70 9.05 -11.74
CA MET A 228 -15.02 10.48 -11.85
C MET A 228 -16.30 10.84 -11.09
N GLU A 229 -17.26 9.92 -11.00
CA GLU A 229 -18.53 10.14 -10.29
C GLU A 229 -18.35 10.10 -8.76
N THR A 230 -17.51 9.19 -8.24
CA THR A 230 -17.25 9.08 -6.80
C THR A 230 -16.18 10.06 -6.31
N LEU A 231 -15.56 10.81 -7.22
CA LEU A 231 -14.46 11.68 -6.90
C LEU A 231 -14.89 12.79 -5.93
N GLY A 232 -14.27 12.82 -4.75
CA GLY A 232 -14.62 13.80 -3.72
C GLY A 232 -15.98 13.59 -3.08
N GLN A 233 -16.61 12.42 -3.28
CA GLN A 233 -17.85 12.00 -2.63
C GLN A 233 -17.58 10.81 -1.70
N MET A 234 -18.45 10.62 -0.70
CA MET A 234 -18.37 9.45 0.18
C MET A 234 -18.90 8.22 -0.55
N PRO A 235 -18.07 7.20 -0.88
CA PRO A 235 -18.59 6.00 -1.50
C PRO A 235 -19.40 5.16 -0.50
N LEU A 236 -20.41 4.43 -1.01
CA LEU A 236 -21.25 3.55 -0.20
C LEU A 236 -20.89 2.07 -0.32
N LYS A 237 -20.26 1.69 -1.42
CA LYS A 237 -19.87 0.33 -1.80
C LYS A 237 -18.50 0.35 -2.45
N TYR A 238 -17.90 -0.82 -2.61
CA TYR A 238 -16.63 -0.99 -3.31
C TYR A 238 -16.61 -2.31 -4.07
N LYS A 239 -15.64 -2.45 -4.97
CA LYS A 239 -15.24 -3.73 -5.54
C LYS A 239 -13.77 -3.97 -5.22
N ARG A 240 -13.43 -5.19 -4.82
CA ARG A 240 -12.03 -5.62 -4.76
C ARG A 240 -11.55 -5.90 -6.18
N ALA A 241 -10.34 -5.45 -6.51
CA ALA A 241 -9.68 -5.76 -7.78
C ALA A 241 -8.22 -6.12 -7.55
N THR A 242 -7.62 -6.81 -8.53
CA THR A 242 -6.20 -7.17 -8.51
C THR A 242 -5.33 -5.95 -8.78
N TYR A 243 -5.74 -5.11 -9.74
CA TYR A 243 -5.16 -3.82 -10.10
C TYR A 243 -6.21 -2.96 -10.83
N GLU A 244 -5.92 -1.68 -11.06
CA GLU A 244 -6.94 -0.75 -11.56
C GLU A 244 -7.48 -1.10 -12.95
N ALA A 245 -6.62 -1.59 -13.83
CA ALA A 245 -6.95 -1.96 -15.19
C ALA A 245 -7.44 -3.40 -15.36
N ASP A 246 -7.74 -4.12 -14.27
CA ASP A 246 -8.20 -5.51 -14.31
C ASP A 246 -9.58 -5.61 -14.98
N GLY A 247 -9.58 -5.98 -16.26
CA GLY A 247 -10.78 -6.06 -17.10
C GLY A 247 -11.74 -7.19 -16.73
N THR A 248 -11.38 -8.06 -15.78
CA THR A 248 -12.26 -9.13 -15.29
C THR A 248 -13.24 -8.65 -14.22
N VAL A 249 -12.98 -7.48 -13.63
CA VAL A 249 -13.82 -6.90 -12.58
C VAL A 249 -14.82 -5.92 -13.19
N GLU A 250 -16.09 -6.33 -13.24
CA GLU A 250 -17.16 -5.42 -13.62
C GLU A 250 -17.32 -4.31 -12.58
N ARG A 251 -17.01 -3.08 -12.98
CA ARG A 251 -16.98 -1.89 -12.13
C ARG A 251 -18.06 -0.90 -12.56
N PRO A 252 -19.13 -0.75 -11.78
CA PRO A 252 -20.10 0.33 -11.98
C PRO A 252 -19.46 1.72 -11.86
N SER A 253 -20.03 2.71 -12.55
CA SER A 253 -19.49 4.08 -12.61
C SER A 253 -19.44 4.81 -11.26
N ASP A 254 -20.22 4.35 -10.28
CA ASP A 254 -20.33 4.90 -8.93
C ASP A 254 -19.56 4.09 -7.87
N THR A 255 -18.74 3.13 -8.28
CA THR A 255 -18.10 2.17 -7.37
C THR A 255 -16.58 2.27 -7.47
N PRO A 256 -15.88 2.72 -6.40
CA PRO A 256 -14.42 2.70 -6.37
C PRO A 256 -13.88 1.26 -6.31
N LEU A 257 -12.64 1.09 -6.76
CA LEU A 257 -11.90 -0.15 -6.55
C LEU A 257 -11.06 -0.03 -5.29
N VAL A 258 -11.02 -1.12 -4.53
CA VAL A 258 -10.06 -1.35 -3.45
C VAL A 258 -9.09 -2.41 -3.94
N ILE A 259 -7.79 -2.09 -3.88
CA ILE A 259 -6.71 -2.98 -4.28
C ILE A 259 -5.83 -3.19 -3.03
N LEU A 260 -5.63 -4.45 -2.66
CA LEU A 260 -4.79 -4.90 -1.54
C LEU A 260 -3.87 -6.00 -1.99
#